data_AF-A0A946PJ39-F1
#
_entry.id   AF-A0A946PJ39-F1
#
_cell.length_a   1.000
_cell.length_b   1.000
_cell.length_c   1.000
_cell.angle_alpha   90.00
_cell.angle_beta   90.00
_cell.angle_gamma   90.00
#
_symmetry.space_group_name_H-M   'P 1'
#
loop_
_entity.id
_entity.type
_entity.pdbx_description
1 polymer ?
#
loop_
_entity_poly.entity_id
_entity_poly.type
_entity_poly.pdbx_seq_one_letter_code
_entity_poly.pdbx_strand_id
1 'polypeptide(L)'
;MKKILVVTLLYCSIATLSFGQEKAHQIYNKDGNKISYKTMLFKMKNADVVLFGENHNDPISHWLQLELTKSLHEKHGENLMLGAEMLEADNQVVLDEYLIGFSREKDFEKEAKIWPNHKTDYRPLLRFAKDNDLHFVATNIPRRFANMVY
;
A
#
# COMPACT_ATOMS: atom_id res chain seq x y z
N MET A 1 -29.57 18.95 -37.98
CA MET A 1 -28.53 19.70 -37.23
C MET A 1 -28.36 19.21 -35.80
N LYS A 2 -29.40 19.20 -34.93
CA LYS A 2 -29.29 18.72 -33.54
C LYS A 2 -28.77 17.28 -33.39
N LYS A 3 -29.22 16.33 -34.24
CA LYS A 3 -28.74 14.94 -34.23
C LYS A 3 -27.27 14.79 -34.63
N ILE A 4 -26.80 15.62 -35.57
CA ILE A 4 -25.39 15.65 -35.99
C ILE A 4 -24.53 16.20 -34.84
N LEU A 5 -24.98 17.28 -34.19
CA LEU A 5 -24.28 17.86 -33.04
C LEU A 5 -24.12 16.86 -31.88
N VAL A 6 -25.16 16.07 -31.57
CA VAL A 6 -25.12 15.03 -30.53
C VAL A 6 -24.14 13.91 -30.89
N VAL A 7 -24.14 13.46 -32.15
CA VAL A 7 -23.19 12.43 -32.61
C VAL A 7 -21.75 12.94 -32.57
N THR A 8 -21.51 14.20 -32.94
CA THR A 8 -20.18 14.82 -32.84
C THR A 8 -19.72 14.97 -31.39
N LEU A 9 -20.61 15.36 -30.47
CA LEU A 9 -20.32 15.44 -29.03
C LEU A 9 -20.00 14.07 -28.41
N LEU A 10 -20.71 13.01 -28.84
CA LEU A 10 -20.46 11.64 -28.40
C LEU A 10 -19.11 11.12 -28.91
N TYR A 11 -18.75 11.45 -30.17
CA TYR A 11 -17.44 11.09 -30.72
C TYR A 11 -16.28 11.83 -30.03
N CYS A 12 -16.46 13.11 -29.71
CA CYS A 12 -15.44 13.88 -28.97
C CYS A 12 -15.21 13.33 -27.55
N SER A 13 -16.26 12.89 -26.87
CA SER A 13 -16.14 12.33 -25.51
C SER A 13 -15.47 10.95 -25.49
N ILE A 14 -15.64 10.14 -26.54
CA ILE A 14 -14.91 8.87 -26.71
C ILE A 14 -13.43 9.12 -27.04
N ALA A 15 -13.12 10.16 -27.82
CA ALA A 15 -11.74 10.51 -28.18
C ALA A 15 -10.92 10.97 -26.97
N THR A 16 -11.53 11.68 -26.01
CA THR A 16 -10.84 12.10 -24.77
C THR A 16 -10.58 10.97 -23.78
N LEU A 17 -11.32 9.86 -23.86
CA LEU A 17 -11.11 8.68 -23.01
C LEU A 17 -9.92 7.81 -23.46
N SER A 18 -9.40 8.06 -24.67
CA SER A 18 -8.34 7.23 -25.27
C SER A 18 -6.92 7.76 -25.07
N PHE A 19 -6.73 8.87 -24.35
CA PHE A 19 -5.40 9.24 -23.87
C PHE A 19 -5.03 8.34 -22.70
N GLY A 20 -4.45 7.18 -23.02
CA GLY A 20 -3.85 6.30 -22.04
C GLY A 20 -2.78 7.06 -21.27
N GLN A 21 -2.93 7.15 -19.94
CA GLN A 21 -1.92 7.72 -19.07
C GLN A 21 -0.61 6.94 -19.26
N GLU A 22 0.49 7.65 -19.51
CA GLU A 22 1.81 7.02 -19.57
C GLU A 22 2.10 6.30 -18.24
N LYS A 23 2.77 5.15 -18.34
CA LYS A 23 3.05 4.33 -17.15
C LYS A 23 4.05 5.06 -16.25
N ALA A 24 3.60 5.45 -15.05
CA ALA A 24 4.39 6.21 -14.09
C ALA A 24 5.56 5.44 -13.44
N HIS A 25 5.72 4.15 -13.73
CA HIS A 25 6.76 3.30 -13.13
C HIS A 25 7.25 2.21 -14.10
N GLN A 26 8.49 1.75 -13.89
CA GLN A 26 9.08 0.61 -14.60
C GLN A 26 9.72 -0.34 -13.59
N ILE A 27 9.45 -1.64 -13.75
CA ILE A 27 9.99 -2.70 -12.89
C ILE A 27 11.15 -3.38 -13.63
N TYR A 28 12.23 -3.63 -12.90
CA TYR A 28 13.42 -4.32 -13.40
C TYR A 28 13.71 -5.53 -12.52
N ASN A 29 14.31 -6.57 -13.10
CA ASN A 29 14.86 -7.68 -12.34
C ASN A 29 16.31 -7.39 -11.88
N LYS A 30 16.90 -8.34 -11.15
CA LYS A 30 18.30 -8.25 -10.65
C LYS A 30 19.36 -8.06 -11.75
N ASP A 31 19.03 -8.43 -12.99
CA ASP A 31 19.93 -8.34 -14.15
C ASP A 31 19.73 -7.02 -14.92
N GLY A 32 18.89 -6.11 -14.42
CA GLY A 32 18.57 -4.84 -15.06
C GLY A 32 17.58 -4.96 -16.23
N ASN A 33 16.99 -6.13 -16.45
CA ASN A 33 16.02 -6.33 -17.52
C ASN A 33 14.63 -5.85 -17.09
N LYS A 34 13.93 -5.14 -17.99
CA LYS A 34 12.54 -4.74 -17.78
C LYS A 34 11.66 -5.97 -17.64
N ILE A 35 10.86 -6.03 -16.58
CA ILE A 35 9.87 -7.09 -16.36
C ILE A 35 8.48 -6.52 -16.15
N SER A 36 7.46 -7.35 -16.36
CA SER A 36 6.08 -7.00 -16.04
C SER A 36 5.81 -7.15 -14.53
N TYR A 37 4.81 -6.42 -14.03
CA TYR A 37 4.30 -6.62 -12.67
C TYR A 37 3.88 -8.06 -12.42
N LYS A 38 3.20 -8.70 -13.38
CA LYS A 38 2.78 -10.10 -13.29
C LYS A 38 3.97 -11.06 -13.10
N THR A 39 5.08 -10.80 -13.78
CA THR A 39 6.32 -11.60 -13.65
C THR A 39 6.93 -11.46 -12.27
N MET A 40 6.96 -10.24 -11.72
CA MET A 40 7.42 -9.97 -10.36
C MET A 40 6.51 -10.66 -9.33
N LEU A 41 5.20 -10.46 -9.44
CA LEU A 41 4.19 -11.04 -8.56
C LEU A 41 4.24 -12.58 -8.54
N PHE A 42 4.46 -13.22 -9.68
CA PHE A 42 4.56 -14.68 -9.76
C PHE A 42 5.67 -15.24 -8.86
N LYS A 43 6.80 -14.51 -8.74
CA LYS A 43 7.89 -14.89 -7.82
C LYS A 43 7.50 -14.62 -6.37
N MET A 44 6.99 -13.43 -6.08
CA MET A 44 6.64 -12.99 -4.72
C MET A 44 5.55 -13.87 -4.08
N LYS A 45 4.58 -14.34 -4.87
CA LYS A 45 3.52 -15.26 -4.42
C LYS A 45 4.06 -16.57 -3.83
N ASN A 46 5.29 -16.98 -4.12
CA ASN A 46 5.87 -18.23 -3.64
C ASN A 46 6.94 -18.04 -2.56
N ALA A 47 7.21 -16.80 -2.15
CA ALA A 47 8.16 -16.51 -1.09
C ALA A 47 7.46 -16.52 0.27
N ASP A 48 8.14 -17.01 1.30
CA ASP A 48 7.65 -16.95 2.69
C ASP A 48 7.71 -15.52 3.25
N VAL A 49 8.71 -14.75 2.81
CA VAL A 49 8.93 -13.35 3.21
C VAL A 49 9.22 -12.51 1.97
N VAL A 50 8.50 -11.38 1.84
CA VAL A 50 8.75 -10.36 0.81
C VAL A 50 9.13 -9.06 1.50
N LEU A 51 10.36 -8.60 1.27
CA LEU A 51 10.82 -7.30 1.74
C LEU A 51 10.53 -6.25 0.67
N PHE A 52 9.67 -5.29 0.99
CA PHE A 52 9.34 -4.18 0.10
C PHE A 52 10.05 -2.91 0.56
N GLY A 53 11.13 -2.54 -0.13
CA GLY A 53 11.79 -1.25 0.10
C GLY A 53 11.04 -0.11 -0.58
N GLU A 54 10.98 1.05 0.09
CA GLU A 54 10.33 2.27 -0.41
C GLU A 54 11.27 3.47 -0.32
N ASN A 55 10.99 4.49 -1.12
CA ASN A 55 11.42 5.85 -0.81
C ASN A 55 10.26 6.55 -0.09
N HIS A 56 10.48 7.02 1.14
CA HIS A 56 9.41 7.65 1.91
C HIS A 56 8.85 8.89 1.20
N ASN A 57 7.53 9.09 1.27
CA ASN A 57 6.80 10.17 0.60
C ASN A 57 6.78 10.06 -0.93
N ASP A 58 7.15 8.93 -1.52
CA ASP A 58 6.95 8.66 -2.94
C ASP A 58 5.58 7.99 -3.16
N PRO A 59 4.60 8.69 -3.76
CA PRO A 59 3.24 8.16 -3.92
C PRO A 59 3.19 6.93 -4.82
N ILE A 60 4.14 6.78 -5.76
CA ILE A 60 4.21 5.62 -6.64
C ILE A 60 4.66 4.38 -5.87
N SER A 61 5.63 4.51 -4.96
CA SER A 61 6.07 3.44 -4.07
C SER A 61 4.92 2.96 -3.18
N HIS A 62 4.23 3.87 -2.50
CA HIS A 62 3.10 3.52 -1.61
C HIS A 62 1.90 2.93 -2.37
N TRP A 63 1.63 3.43 -3.58
CA TRP A 63 0.62 2.83 -4.44
C TRP A 63 1.02 1.39 -4.85
N LEU A 64 2.27 1.17 -5.27
CA LEU A 64 2.76 -0.17 -5.63
C LEU A 64 2.74 -1.14 -4.44
N GLN A 65 3.01 -0.68 -3.22
CA GLN A 65 2.89 -1.48 -2.00
C GLN A 65 1.47 -1.96 -1.77
N LEU A 66 0.50 -1.05 -1.88
CA LEU A 66 -0.91 -1.39 -1.72
C LEU A 66 -1.38 -2.37 -2.80
N GLU A 67 -1.00 -2.14 -4.05
CA GLU A 67 -1.36 -3.04 -5.16
C GLU A 67 -0.72 -4.42 -5.02
N LEU A 68 0.53 -4.49 -4.56
CA LEU A 68 1.19 -5.76 -4.24
C LEU A 68 0.49 -6.47 -3.10
N THR A 69 0.17 -5.75 -2.03
CA THR A 69 -0.55 -6.29 -0.86
C THR A 69 -1.87 -6.93 -1.28
N LYS A 70 -2.70 -6.22 -2.07
CA LYS A 70 -3.94 -6.77 -2.63
C LYS A 70 -3.68 -8.02 -3.48
N SER A 71 -2.67 -7.97 -4.35
CA SER A 71 -2.35 -9.08 -5.26
C SER A 71 -1.81 -10.33 -4.55
N LEU A 72 -1.11 -10.15 -3.42
CA LEU A 72 -0.66 -11.24 -2.56
C LEU A 72 -1.83 -11.79 -1.72
N HIS A 73 -2.70 -10.90 -1.23
CA HIS A 73 -3.91 -11.28 -0.51
C HIS A 73 -4.81 -12.19 -1.35
N GLU A 74 -4.96 -11.95 -2.66
CA GLU A 74 -5.69 -12.85 -3.57
C GLU A 74 -5.21 -14.31 -3.54
N LYS A 75 -3.93 -14.56 -3.21
CA LYS A 75 -3.38 -15.92 -3.10
C LYS A 75 -3.44 -16.46 -1.67
N HIS A 76 -3.09 -15.64 -0.69
CA HIS A 76 -2.84 -16.10 0.68
C HIS A 76 -4.04 -15.89 1.62
N GLY A 77 -4.99 -15.03 1.25
CA GLY A 77 -6.12 -14.63 2.08
C GLY A 77 -5.64 -14.06 3.42
N GLU A 78 -6.35 -14.40 4.48
CA GLU A 78 -6.05 -14.04 5.87
C GLU A 78 -4.68 -14.52 6.37
N ASN A 79 -4.03 -15.47 5.67
CA ASN A 79 -2.67 -15.90 6.01
C ASN A 79 -1.59 -14.88 5.60
N LEU A 80 -1.95 -13.81 4.88
CA LEU A 80 -1.03 -12.72 4.59
C LEU A 80 -0.84 -11.86 5.84
N MET A 81 0.42 -11.60 6.20
CA MET A 81 0.80 -10.69 7.28
C MET A 81 1.61 -9.51 6.73
N LEU A 82 1.39 -8.33 7.31
CA LEU A 82 2.11 -7.10 6.95
C LEU A 82 3.01 -6.65 8.11
N GLY A 83 4.21 -6.17 7.78
CA GLY A 83 5.09 -5.47 8.72
C GLY A 83 5.15 -3.98 8.40
N ALA A 84 5.09 -3.13 9.43
CA ALA A 84 5.19 -1.66 9.31
C ALA A 84 6.43 -1.13 10.05
N GLU A 85 7.42 -0.68 9.29
CA GLU A 85 8.56 0.08 9.83
C GLU A 85 8.14 1.44 10.39
N MET A 86 7.11 2.05 9.82
CA MET A 86 6.56 3.32 10.28
C MET A 86 5.84 3.24 11.64
N LEU A 87 5.71 2.05 12.23
CA LEU A 87 5.15 1.82 13.55
C LEU A 87 6.20 1.18 14.48
N GLU A 88 6.44 1.82 15.62
CA GLU A 88 7.30 1.25 16.67
C GLU A 88 6.58 0.08 17.37
N ALA A 89 7.32 -0.96 17.76
CA ALA A 89 6.79 -2.18 18.36
C ALA A 89 5.97 -1.95 19.65
N ASP A 90 6.20 -0.83 20.35
CA ASP A 90 5.39 -0.45 21.51
C ASP A 90 4.03 0.17 21.16
N ASN A 91 3.71 0.33 19.87
CA ASN A 91 2.36 0.63 19.38
C ASN A 91 1.50 -0.62 19.14
N GLN A 92 2.04 -1.84 19.27
CA GLN A 92 1.35 -3.07 18.84
C GLN A 92 -0.02 -3.23 19.51
N VAL A 93 -0.15 -2.91 20.80
CA VAL A 93 -1.43 -3.03 21.53
C VAL A 93 -2.51 -2.12 20.91
N VAL A 94 -2.20 -0.84 20.71
CA VAL A 94 -3.14 0.14 20.13
C VAL A 94 -3.47 -0.21 18.68
N LEU A 95 -2.48 -0.74 17.94
CA LEU A 95 -2.64 -1.25 16.59
C LEU A 95 -3.62 -2.44 16.55
N ASP A 96 -3.45 -3.42 17.41
CA ASP A 96 -4.31 -4.61 17.47
C ASP A 96 -5.75 -4.23 17.85
N GLU A 97 -5.93 -3.35 18.85
CA GLU A 97 -7.25 -2.83 19.24
C GLU A 97 -7.95 -2.11 18.08
N TYR A 98 -7.19 -1.40 17.25
CA TYR A 98 -7.73 -0.75 16.06
C TYR A 98 -8.15 -1.77 14.99
N LEU A 99 -7.31 -2.76 14.71
CA LEU A 99 -7.57 -3.78 13.69
C LEU A 99 -8.82 -4.59 14.02
N ILE A 100 -9.00 -5.00 15.29
CA ILE A 100 -10.18 -5.76 15.73
C ILE A 100 -11.41 -4.89 16.04
N GLY A 101 -11.32 -3.57 15.82
CA GLY A 101 -12.47 -2.66 15.89
C GLY A 101 -12.84 -2.15 17.29
N PHE A 102 -12.01 -2.37 18.31
CA PHE A 102 -12.23 -1.81 19.64
C PHE A 102 -11.95 -0.31 19.71
N SER A 103 -11.04 0.21 18.89
CA SER A 103 -10.76 1.64 18.79
C SER A 103 -11.19 2.23 17.43
N ARG A 104 -11.60 3.50 17.43
CA ARG A 104 -11.86 4.24 16.19
C ARG A 104 -10.53 4.66 15.59
N GLU A 105 -10.46 4.79 14.26
CA GLU A 105 -9.24 5.21 13.56
C GLU A 105 -8.63 6.49 14.13
N LYS A 106 -9.46 7.50 14.43
CA LYS A 106 -9.01 8.76 15.02
C LYS A 106 -8.39 8.62 16.42
N ASP A 107 -8.81 7.60 17.19
CA ASP A 107 -8.30 7.37 18.54
C ASP A 107 -6.96 6.63 18.43
N PHE A 108 -6.87 5.62 17.54
CA PHE A 108 -5.61 4.99 17.14
C PHE A 108 -4.57 6.01 16.66
N GLU A 109 -4.92 6.88 15.70
CA GLU A 109 -4.01 7.90 15.15
C GLU A 109 -3.53 8.90 16.21
N LYS A 110 -4.30 9.09 17.30
CA LYS A 110 -3.94 9.98 18.40
C LYS A 110 -3.02 9.31 19.42
N GLU A 111 -3.22 8.02 19.67
CA GLU A 111 -2.52 7.26 20.71
C GLU A 111 -1.23 6.61 20.19
N ALA A 112 -1.23 6.15 18.94
CA ALA A 112 -0.07 5.58 18.29
C ALA A 112 0.91 6.66 17.84
N LYS A 113 2.21 6.35 17.88
CA LYS A 113 3.29 7.20 17.39
C LYS A 113 3.38 7.16 15.86
N ILE A 114 2.36 7.68 15.18
CA ILE A 114 2.27 7.69 13.71
C ILE A 114 3.20 8.73 13.08
N TRP A 115 3.69 8.45 11.88
CA TRP A 115 4.47 9.42 11.10
C TRP A 115 3.57 10.49 10.46
N PRO A 116 4.11 11.69 10.15
CA PRO A 116 3.30 12.79 9.59
C PRO A 116 2.61 12.46 8.26
N ASN A 117 3.20 11.59 7.44
CA ASN A 117 2.69 11.14 6.14
C ASN A 117 1.71 9.96 6.23
N HIS A 118 1.37 9.48 7.44
CA HIS A 118 0.51 8.30 7.65
C HIS A 118 -0.78 8.34 6.83
N LYS A 119 -1.45 9.49 6.82
CA LYS A 119 -2.77 9.65 6.20
C LYS A 119 -2.78 9.28 4.71
N THR A 120 -1.71 9.58 3.98
CA THR A 120 -1.61 9.33 2.53
C THR A 120 -0.90 8.02 2.25
N ASP A 121 0.17 7.73 2.99
CA ASP A 121 1.16 6.74 2.57
C ASP A 121 0.88 5.36 3.18
N TYR A 122 0.39 5.32 4.41
CA TYR A 122 0.33 4.10 5.21
C TYR A 122 -1.08 3.70 5.65
N ARG A 123 -1.96 4.68 5.86
CA ARG A 123 -3.37 4.46 6.20
C ARG A 123 -4.11 3.56 5.21
N PRO A 124 -3.87 3.62 3.88
CA PRO A 124 -4.50 2.68 2.95
C PRO A 124 -4.14 1.21 3.21
N LEU A 125 -2.88 0.92 3.54
CA LEU A 125 -2.44 -0.43 3.91
C LEU A 125 -3.11 -0.90 5.21
N LEU A 126 -3.15 -0.01 6.20
CA LEU A 126 -3.72 -0.31 7.51
C LEU A 126 -5.23 -0.60 7.43
N ARG A 127 -5.96 0.19 6.65
CA ARG A 127 -7.38 -0.04 6.37
C ARG A 127 -7.61 -1.33 5.59
N PHE A 128 -6.79 -1.59 4.57
CA PHE A 128 -6.87 -2.84 3.83
C PHE A 128 -6.69 -4.05 4.74
N ALA A 129 -5.72 -4.00 5.65
CA ALA A 129 -5.51 -5.05 6.65
C ALA A 129 -6.73 -5.22 7.55
N LYS A 130 -7.25 -4.12 8.11
CA LYS A 130 -8.45 -4.14 8.95
C LYS A 130 -9.67 -4.72 8.24
N ASP A 131 -9.92 -4.30 6.99
CA ASP A 131 -11.10 -4.71 6.21
C ASP A 131 -11.03 -6.18 5.76
N ASN A 132 -9.85 -6.82 5.85
CA ASN A 132 -9.61 -8.21 5.43
C ASN A 132 -9.03 -9.06 6.58
N ASP A 133 -9.19 -8.62 7.83
CA ASP A 133 -8.74 -9.35 9.03
C ASP A 133 -7.27 -9.79 8.99
N LEU A 134 -6.39 -8.98 8.37
CA LEU A 134 -4.97 -9.29 8.26
C LEU A 134 -4.19 -8.89 9.49
N HIS A 135 -3.21 -9.73 9.86
CA HIS A 135 -2.23 -9.37 10.87
C HIS A 135 -1.33 -8.23 10.38
N PHE A 136 -1.20 -7.19 11.21
CA PHE A 136 -0.30 -6.06 11.00
C PHE A 136 0.65 -5.94 12.18
N VAL A 137 1.95 -6.08 11.91
CA VAL A 137 3.00 -6.06 12.93
C VAL A 137 3.75 -4.74 12.88
N ALA A 138 3.87 -4.05 14.00
CA ALA A 138 4.72 -2.89 14.18
C ALA A 138 6.18 -3.35 14.35
N THR A 139 7.02 -3.17 13.34
CA THR A 139 8.33 -3.83 13.26
C THR A 139 9.48 -2.99 13.78
N ASN A 140 9.27 -1.69 14.00
CA ASN A 140 10.38 -0.79 14.30
C ASN A 140 10.73 -0.77 15.78
N ILE A 141 11.99 -0.46 16.08
CA ILE A 141 12.46 -0.31 17.44
C ILE A 141 11.81 0.92 18.11
N PRO A 142 11.32 0.80 19.36
CA PRO A 142 10.88 1.97 20.11
C PRO A 142 12.00 3.00 20.25
N ARG A 143 11.70 4.28 19.97
CA ARG A 143 12.71 5.35 19.91
C ARG A 143 13.58 5.44 21.17
N ARG A 144 13.01 5.17 22.34
CA ARG A 144 13.74 5.15 23.61
C ARG A 144 14.95 4.20 23.60
N PHE A 145 14.84 3.06 22.93
CA PHE A 145 15.93 2.07 22.83
C PHE A 145 16.91 2.43 21.73
N ALA A 146 16.43 2.95 20.59
CA ALA A 146 17.31 3.48 19.54
C ALA A 146 18.24 4.59 20.08
N ASN A 147 17.72 5.45 20.94
CA ASN A 147 18.48 6.53 21.57
C ASN A 147 19.54 6.04 22.58
N MET A 148 19.51 4.79 23.03
CA MET A 148 20.50 4.25 23.97
C MET A 148 21.80 3.82 23.29
N VAL A 149 21.79 3.66 21.97
CA VAL A 149 22.93 3.18 21.17
C VAL A 149 23.42 4.23 20.17
N TYR A 150 22.88 5.45 20.27
CA TYR A 150 23.29 6.60 19.47
C TYR A 150 24.45 7.35 20.15
#